data_AF-A0A875S7M2-F1
#
_entry.id   AF-A0A875S7M2-F1
#
_cell.length_a   1.000
_cell.length_b   1.000
_cell.length_c   1.000
_cell.angle_alpha   90.00
_cell.angle_beta   90.00
_cell.angle_gamma   90.00
#
_symmetry.space_group_name_H-M   'P 1'
#
loop_
_entity.id
_entity.type
_entity.pdbx_description
1 polymer ?
#
loop_
_entity_poly.entity_id
_entity_poly.type
_entity_poly.pdbx_seq_one_letter_code
_entity_poly.pdbx_strand_id
1 'polypeptide(L)'
;MSRRKIDKLQSMKPLFYENRPKEMYIQLKNQTEPKVNSKVLKAALIRRGSEAIRRMFKLKECEPYFNILYMKGYIGDEDHERLKIQKKLQELELTQLAMEAESFKKGWAQTFFPVCQETTMNEALRRRIKSIDDRKDQHSKQWSVTDI
;
A
#
# COMPACT_ATOMS: atom_id res chain seq x y z
N MET A 1 29.02 -6.87 -0.45
CA MET A 1 28.39 -6.48 0.84
C MET A 1 28.95 -7.39 1.93
N SER A 2 29.46 -6.86 3.03
CA SER A 2 29.97 -7.67 4.16
C SER A 2 28.80 -8.37 4.87
N ARG A 3 29.01 -9.62 5.33
CA ARG A 3 27.99 -10.46 6.00
C ARG A 3 27.30 -9.72 7.15
N ARG A 4 28.06 -8.95 7.95
CA ARG A 4 27.54 -8.10 9.04
C ARG A 4 26.53 -7.05 8.58
N LYS A 5 26.70 -6.48 7.38
CA LYS A 5 25.77 -5.47 6.84
C LYS A 5 24.46 -6.11 6.37
N ILE A 6 24.52 -7.35 5.90
CA ILE A 6 23.33 -8.14 5.52
C ILE A 6 22.54 -8.50 6.77
N ASP A 7 23.21 -8.98 7.82
CA ASP A 7 22.56 -9.35 9.08
C ASP A 7 21.85 -8.13 9.72
N LYS A 8 22.50 -6.96 9.70
CA LYS A 8 21.89 -5.69 10.15
C LYS A 8 20.63 -5.34 9.35
N LEU A 9 20.66 -5.51 8.03
CA LEU A 9 19.51 -5.21 7.17
C LEU A 9 18.36 -6.19 7.40
N GLN A 10 18.66 -7.46 7.70
CA GLN A 10 17.66 -8.48 7.98
C GLN A 10 17.01 -8.31 9.35
N SER A 11 17.73 -7.79 10.35
CA SER A 11 17.18 -7.53 11.68
C SER A 11 16.31 -6.26 11.74
N MET A 12 16.39 -5.38 10.74
CA MET A 12 15.56 -4.17 10.69
C MET A 12 14.08 -4.51 10.47
N LYS A 13 13.22 -4.03 11.38
CA LYS A 13 11.77 -4.13 11.23
C LYS A 13 11.28 -3.34 10.00
N PRO A 14 10.39 -3.89 9.15
CA PRO A 14 9.81 -3.16 8.03
C PRO A 14 8.92 -2.01 8.50
N LEU A 15 8.82 -0.94 7.68
CA LEU A 15 7.99 0.24 8.00
C LEU A 15 6.49 -0.05 7.86
N PHE A 16 6.11 -0.82 6.84
CA PHE A 16 4.73 -1.23 6.62
C PHE A 16 4.49 -2.64 7.14
N TYR A 17 3.24 -2.89 7.54
CA TYR A 17 2.74 -4.23 7.82
C TYR A 17 2.75 -5.11 6.56
N GLU A 18 2.57 -6.40 6.78
CA GLU A 18 2.45 -7.44 5.75
C GLU A 18 1.50 -7.03 4.61
N ASN A 19 1.84 -7.45 3.39
CA ASN A 19 1.10 -7.08 2.20
C ASN A 19 0.11 -8.20 1.84
N ARG A 20 -1.01 -8.25 2.58
CA ARG A 20 -2.03 -9.28 2.39
C ARG A 20 -2.53 -9.38 0.94
N PRO A 21 -2.81 -8.28 0.20
CA PRO A 21 -3.23 -8.41 -1.19
C PRO A 21 -2.16 -8.99 -2.12
N LYS A 22 -0.89 -8.72 -1.85
CA LYS A 22 0.22 -9.37 -2.56
C LYS A 22 0.28 -10.86 -2.27
N GLU A 23 0.19 -11.25 -1.01
CA GLU A 23 0.20 -12.66 -0.59
C GLU A 23 -0.97 -13.43 -1.20
N MET A 24 -2.18 -12.88 -1.10
CA MET A 24 -3.38 -13.45 -1.72
C MET A 24 -3.23 -13.58 -3.24
N TYR A 25 -2.68 -12.57 -3.91
CA TYR A 25 -2.41 -12.64 -5.34
C TYR A 25 -1.44 -13.79 -5.69
N ILE A 26 -0.35 -13.92 -4.95
CA ILE A 26 0.66 -14.97 -5.18
C ILE A 26 0.06 -16.35 -4.90
N GLN A 27 -0.71 -16.50 -3.83
CA GLN A 27 -1.44 -17.74 -3.51
C GLN A 27 -2.39 -18.12 -4.65
N LEU A 28 -3.21 -17.19 -5.13
CA LEU A 28 -4.13 -17.42 -6.25
C LEU A 28 -3.39 -17.73 -7.55
N LYS A 29 -2.23 -17.11 -7.80
CA LYS A 29 -1.41 -17.35 -8.99
C LYS A 29 -0.78 -18.75 -8.97
N ASN A 30 -0.39 -19.23 -7.79
CA ASN A 30 0.25 -20.53 -7.61
C ASN A 30 -0.76 -21.67 -7.41
N GLN A 31 -2.06 -21.36 -7.29
CA GLN A 31 -3.11 -22.35 -7.12
C GLN A 31 -3.36 -23.09 -8.44
N THR A 32 -3.06 -24.40 -8.45
CA THR A 32 -3.27 -25.26 -9.61
C THR A 32 -4.70 -25.82 -9.67
N GLU A 33 -5.28 -26.21 -8.53
CA GLU A 33 -6.61 -26.81 -8.44
C GLU A 33 -7.43 -26.20 -7.28
N PRO A 34 -8.67 -25.73 -7.54
CA PRO A 34 -9.26 -25.50 -8.86
C PRO A 34 -8.54 -24.38 -9.60
N LYS A 35 -8.47 -24.48 -10.94
CA LYS A 35 -7.85 -23.46 -11.79
C LYS A 35 -8.53 -22.11 -11.61
N VAL A 36 -7.79 -21.12 -11.13
CA VAL A 36 -8.33 -19.78 -10.87
C VAL A 36 -8.71 -19.09 -12.17
N ASN A 37 -9.89 -18.47 -12.20
CA ASN A 37 -10.36 -17.71 -13.35
C ASN A 37 -9.45 -16.50 -13.61
N SER A 38 -9.13 -16.26 -14.88
CA SER A 38 -8.27 -15.13 -15.30
C SER A 38 -8.83 -13.75 -14.89
N LYS A 39 -10.16 -13.59 -14.82
CA LYS A 39 -10.81 -12.37 -14.34
C LYS A 39 -10.54 -12.14 -12.85
N VAL A 40 -10.54 -13.21 -12.04
CA VAL A 40 -10.25 -13.16 -10.61
C VAL A 40 -8.79 -12.79 -10.39
N LEU A 41 -7.86 -13.36 -11.15
CA LEU A 41 -6.44 -12.99 -11.08
C LEU A 41 -6.20 -11.52 -11.43
N LYS A 42 -6.86 -11.01 -12.48
CA LYS A 42 -6.78 -9.58 -12.85
C LYS A 42 -7.35 -8.67 -11.75
N ALA A 43 -8.47 -9.04 -11.14
CA ALA A 43 -9.04 -8.30 -10.03
C ALA A 43 -8.12 -8.31 -8.80
N ALA A 44 -7.53 -9.46 -8.47
CA ALA A 44 -6.55 -9.60 -7.40
C ALA A 44 -5.28 -8.76 -7.67
N LEU A 45 -4.83 -8.69 -8.93
CA LEU A 45 -3.72 -7.83 -9.32
C LEU A 45 -4.04 -6.35 -9.11
N ILE A 46 -5.26 -5.91 -9.48
CA ILE A 46 -5.71 -4.53 -9.21
C ILE A 46 -5.73 -4.26 -7.71
N ARG A 47 -6.20 -5.20 -6.87
CA ARG A 47 -6.14 -5.06 -5.40
C ARG A 47 -4.72 -4.90 -4.88
N ARG A 48 -3.78 -5.72 -5.36
CA ARG A 48 -2.35 -5.60 -5.05
C ARG A 48 -1.79 -4.25 -5.50
N GLY A 49 -2.14 -3.81 -6.70
CA GLY A 49 -1.74 -2.51 -7.27
C GLY A 49 -2.26 -1.31 -6.48
N SER A 50 -3.53 -1.33 -6.06
CA SER A 50 -4.13 -0.29 -5.24
C SER A 50 -3.43 -0.15 -3.88
N GLU A 51 -3.10 -1.25 -3.20
CA GLU A 51 -2.33 -1.16 -1.95
C GLU A 51 -0.89 -0.66 -2.18
N ALA A 52 -0.24 -1.05 -3.28
CA ALA A 52 1.07 -0.50 -3.65
C ALA A 52 1.03 1.02 -3.88
N ILE A 53 0.02 1.52 -4.59
CA ILE A 53 -0.18 2.96 -4.81
C ILE A 53 -0.49 3.68 -3.50
N ARG A 54 -1.32 3.09 -2.64
CA ARG A 54 -1.62 3.63 -1.30
C ARG A 54 -0.35 3.80 -0.46
N ARG A 55 0.52 2.77 -0.42
CA ARG A 55 1.81 2.82 0.28
C ARG A 55 2.75 3.86 -0.33
N MET A 56 2.80 3.95 -1.66
CA MET A 56 3.57 4.98 -2.37
C MET A 56 3.12 6.39 -1.97
N PHE A 57 1.82 6.68 -1.98
CA PHE A 57 1.33 7.99 -1.55
C PHE A 57 1.69 8.29 -0.10
N LYS A 58 1.56 7.31 0.79
CA LYS A 58 1.93 7.49 2.20
C LYS A 58 3.42 7.80 2.38
N LEU A 59 4.29 7.10 1.65
CA LEU A 59 5.74 7.38 1.68
C LEU A 59 6.05 8.78 1.17
N LYS A 60 5.45 9.20 0.05
CA LYS A 60 5.66 10.53 -0.53
C LYS A 60 5.16 11.65 0.38
N GLU A 61 4.00 11.47 0.99
CA GLU A 61 3.43 12.41 1.95
C GLU A 61 4.31 12.53 3.19
N CYS A 62 4.78 11.41 3.74
CA CYS A 62 5.55 11.39 4.99
C CYS A 62 7.02 11.83 4.80
N GLU A 63 7.60 11.63 3.63
CA GLU A 63 9.01 11.92 3.32
C GLU A 63 9.52 13.30 3.79
N PRO A 64 8.88 14.43 3.45
CA PRO A 64 9.38 15.74 3.89
C PRO A 64 9.39 15.86 5.41
N TYR A 65 8.38 15.33 6.10
CA TYR A 65 8.31 15.36 7.55
C TYR A 65 9.40 14.51 8.20
N PHE A 66 9.67 13.32 7.67
CA PHE A 66 10.77 12.47 8.14
C PHE A 66 12.13 13.14 7.97
N ASN A 67 12.35 13.83 6.85
CA ASN A 67 13.60 14.56 6.62
C ASN A 67 13.78 15.71 7.62
N ILE A 68 12.72 16.46 7.92
CA ILE A 68 12.76 17.53 8.92
C ILE A 68 13.10 16.96 10.31
N LEU A 69 12.44 15.86 10.70
CA LEU A 69 12.67 15.22 11.99
C LEU A 69 14.09 14.65 12.11
N TYR A 70 14.63 14.10 11.02
CA TYR A 70 16.02 13.63 10.94
C TYR A 70 17.03 14.78 11.06
N MET A 71 16.83 15.89 10.33
CA MET A 71 17.71 17.07 10.43
C MET A 71 17.71 17.71 11.83
N LYS A 72 16.59 17.62 12.55
CA LYS A 72 16.48 18.08 13.95
C LYS A 72 17.06 17.10 14.98
N GLY A 73 17.49 15.92 14.56
CA GLY A 73 18.04 14.88 15.44
C GLY A 73 16.99 14.12 16.26
N TYR A 74 15.71 14.20 15.91
CA TYR A 74 14.64 13.47 16.61
C TYR A 74 14.48 12.02 16.11
N ILE A 75 15.09 11.68 14.97
CA ILE A 75 15.06 10.35 14.37
C ILE A 75 16.51 9.89 14.15
N GLY A 76 16.80 8.64 14.50
CA GLY A 76 18.14 8.06 14.31
C GLY A 76 18.43 7.64 12.86
N ASP A 77 19.71 7.43 12.57
CA ASP A 77 20.19 7.00 11.24
C ASP A 77 19.52 5.71 10.76
N GLU A 78 19.23 4.78 11.68
CA GLU A 78 18.62 3.50 11.33
C GLU A 78 17.20 3.63 10.79
N ASP A 79 16.41 4.56 11.33
CA ASP A 79 15.05 4.84 10.85
C ASP A 79 15.09 5.58 9.50
N HIS A 80 16.07 6.46 9.30
CA HIS A 80 16.30 7.13 8.03
C HIS A 80 16.74 6.15 6.93
N GLU A 81 17.64 5.20 7.26
CA GLU A 81 18.01 4.08 6.38
C GLU A 81 16.80 3.19 6.08
N ARG A 82 15.97 2.87 7.07
CA ARG A 82 14.73 2.09 6.90
C ARG A 82 13.78 2.75 5.90
N LEU A 83 13.59 4.06 5.98
CA LEU A 83 12.76 4.81 5.02
C LEU A 83 13.31 4.70 3.59
N LYS A 84 14.63 4.84 3.41
CA LYS A 84 15.29 4.69 2.09
C LYS A 84 15.08 3.29 1.51
N ILE A 85 15.27 2.26 2.33
CA ILE A 85 15.05 0.86 1.93
C ILE A 85 13.59 0.67 1.52
N GLN A 86 12.65 1.17 2.33
CA GLN A 86 11.22 1.03 2.06
C GLN A 86 10.79 1.68 0.73
N LYS A 87 11.37 2.84 0.38
CA LYS A 87 11.13 3.49 -0.92
C LYS A 87 11.59 2.60 -2.08
N LYS A 88 12.81 2.08 -1.98
CA LYS A 88 13.36 1.18 -3.01
C LYS A 88 12.55 -0.10 -3.17
N LEU A 89 12.09 -0.69 -2.06
CA LEU A 89 11.19 -1.85 -2.09
C LEU A 89 9.85 -1.51 -2.76
N GLN A 90 9.33 -0.30 -2.52
CA GLN A 90 8.08 0.14 -3.13
C GLN A 90 8.23 0.41 -4.64
N GLU A 91 9.34 0.99 -5.08
CA GLU A 91 9.66 1.15 -6.51
C GLU A 91 9.75 -0.21 -7.21
N LEU A 92 10.46 -1.17 -6.60
CA LEU A 92 10.59 -2.52 -7.13
C LEU A 92 9.24 -3.23 -7.22
N GLU A 93 8.37 -3.05 -6.22
CA GLU A 93 7.00 -3.58 -6.25
C GLU A 93 6.19 -3.00 -7.41
N LEU A 94 6.31 -1.70 -7.70
CA LEU A 94 5.64 -1.07 -8.84
C LEU A 94 6.19 -1.60 -10.17
N THR A 95 7.50 -1.79 -10.31
CA THR A 95 8.10 -2.41 -11.50
C THR A 95 7.59 -3.84 -11.71
N GLN A 96 7.52 -4.64 -10.64
CA GLN A 96 6.97 -6.00 -10.71
C GLN A 96 5.51 -6.00 -11.14
N LEU A 97 4.70 -5.08 -10.63
CA LEU A 97 3.30 -4.94 -11.03
C LEU A 97 3.14 -4.55 -12.50
N ALA A 98 4.01 -3.67 -13.01
CA ALA A 98 4.02 -3.29 -14.42
C ALA A 98 4.31 -4.50 -15.33
N MET A 99 5.34 -5.28 -14.98
CA MET A 99 5.68 -6.52 -15.71
C MET A 99 4.55 -7.55 -15.65
N GLU A 100 3.94 -7.70 -14.47
CA GLU A 100 2.83 -8.63 -14.28
C GLU A 100 1.60 -8.22 -15.09
N ALA A 101 1.25 -6.92 -15.09
CA ALA A 101 0.16 -6.41 -15.92
C ALA A 101 0.45 -6.64 -17.42
N GLU A 102 1.66 -6.38 -17.87
CA GLU A 102 2.06 -6.61 -19.26
C GLU A 102 1.96 -8.10 -19.65
N SER A 103 2.23 -9.01 -18.72
CA SER A 103 2.10 -10.46 -18.93
C SER A 103 0.65 -10.92 -19.20
N PHE A 104 -0.35 -10.20 -18.66
CA PHE A 104 -1.76 -10.53 -18.90
C PHE A 104 -2.28 -9.98 -20.23
N LYS A 105 -1.83 -8.78 -20.62
CA LYS A 105 -2.20 -8.14 -21.88
C LYS A 105 -1.16 -7.06 -22.19
N LYS A 106 -0.59 -7.11 -23.38
CA LYS A 106 0.34 -6.09 -23.88
C LYS A 106 -0.30 -4.69 -23.83
N GLY A 107 0.41 -3.72 -23.27
CA GLY A 107 -0.04 -2.34 -23.07
C GLY A 107 -0.97 -2.13 -21.88
N TRP A 108 -1.29 -3.16 -21.08
CA TRP A 108 -2.19 -3.00 -19.94
C TRP A 108 -1.58 -2.17 -18.82
N ALA A 109 -0.25 -2.19 -18.65
CA ALA A 109 0.44 -1.43 -17.61
C ALA A 109 0.12 0.08 -17.66
N GLN A 110 -0.09 0.65 -18.85
CA GLN A 110 -0.39 2.08 -19.04
C GLN A 110 -1.73 2.49 -18.43
N THR A 111 -2.75 1.62 -18.53
CA THR A 111 -4.09 1.88 -17.98
C THR A 111 -4.26 1.29 -16.57
N PHE A 112 -3.44 0.32 -16.20
CA PHE A 112 -3.47 -0.37 -14.92
C PHE A 112 -3.21 0.56 -13.73
N PHE A 113 -2.15 1.36 -13.77
CA PHE A 113 -1.81 2.25 -12.64
C PHE A 113 -2.84 3.37 -12.41
N PRO A 114 -3.34 4.08 -13.46
CA PRO A 114 -4.44 5.02 -13.30
C PRO A 114 -5.67 4.40 -12.64
N VAL A 115 -6.10 3.21 -13.09
CA VAL A 115 -7.24 2.50 -12.51
C VAL A 115 -6.99 2.12 -11.05
N CYS A 116 -5.78 1.65 -10.71
CA CYS A 116 -5.43 1.34 -9.33
C CYS A 116 -5.43 2.58 -8.44
N GLN A 117 -5.02 3.74 -8.97
CA GLN A 117 -5.06 5.03 -8.27
C GLN A 117 -6.50 5.48 -8.01
N GLU A 118 -7.35 5.46 -9.03
CA GLU A 118 -8.78 5.78 -8.90
C GLU A 118 -9.47 4.87 -7.89
N THR A 119 -9.19 3.56 -7.93
CA THR A 119 -9.70 2.59 -6.97
C THR A 119 -9.29 2.95 -5.55
N THR A 120 -8.02 3.31 -5.34
CA THR A 120 -7.49 3.71 -4.03
C THR A 120 -8.19 4.96 -3.50
N MET A 121 -8.37 5.97 -4.36
CA MET A 121 -9.03 7.23 -3.99
C MET A 121 -10.52 7.02 -3.72
N ASN A 122 -11.20 6.19 -4.52
CA ASN A 122 -12.60 5.85 -4.32
C ASN A 122 -12.83 5.15 -2.98
N GLU A 123 -11.97 4.19 -2.63
CA GLU A 123 -12.04 3.53 -1.32
C GLU A 123 -11.79 4.48 -0.16
N ALA A 124 -10.80 5.36 -0.28
CA ALA A 124 -10.52 6.36 0.74
C ALA A 124 -11.73 7.29 0.95
N LEU A 125 -12.36 7.74 -0.14
CA LEU A 125 -13.56 8.57 -0.08
C LEU A 125 -14.73 7.84 0.56
N ARG A 126 -15.01 6.59 0.16
CA ARG A 126 -16.10 5.78 0.76
C ARG A 126 -15.89 5.55 2.25
N ARG A 127 -14.66 5.25 2.67
CA ARG A 127 -14.31 5.12 4.11
C ARG A 127 -14.57 6.41 4.85
N ARG A 128 -14.23 7.56 4.26
CA ARG A 128 -14.47 8.88 4.88
C ARG A 128 -15.95 9.19 5.00
N ILE A 129 -16.75 8.95 3.97
CA ILE A 129 -18.21 9.15 4.00
C ILE A 129 -18.83 8.28 5.10
N LYS A 130 -18.50 6.98 5.11
CA LYS A 130 -18.99 6.06 6.15
C LYS A 130 -18.63 6.54 7.56
N SER A 131 -17.40 7.02 7.76
CA SER A 131 -16.98 7.54 9.07
C SER A 131 -17.72 8.82 9.50
N ILE A 132 -18.25 9.59 8.55
CA ILE A 132 -19.07 10.77 8.86
C ILE A 132 -20.44 10.33 9.36
N ASP A 133 -21.05 9.34 8.70
CA ASP A 133 -22.32 8.76 9.14
C ASP A 133 -22.19 8.14 10.54
N ASP A 134 -21.16 7.32 10.78
CA ASP A 134 -20.91 6.71 12.10
C ASP A 134 -20.72 7.79 13.20
N ARG A 135 -20.08 8.92 12.85
CA ARG A 135 -19.85 10.02 13.79
C ARG A 135 -21.11 10.84 14.06
N LYS A 136 -22.07 10.91 13.12
CA LYS A 136 -23.35 11.60 13.32
C LYS A 136 -24.08 11.00 14.52
N ASP A 137 -24.18 9.68 14.58
CA ASP A 137 -24.86 8.98 15.67
C ASP A 137 -24.15 9.19 17.01
N GLN A 138 -22.82 9.17 17.01
CA GLN A 138 -22.03 9.46 18.21
C GLN A 138 -22.25 10.90 18.70
N HIS A 139 -22.25 11.87 17.77
CA HIS A 139 -22.41 13.28 18.10
C HIS A 139 -23.84 13.63 18.54
N SER A 140 -24.89 13.03 17.95
CA SER A 140 -26.28 13.18 18.40
C SER A 140 -26.44 12.77 19.87
N LYS A 141 -25.90 11.60 20.24
CA LYS A 141 -25.88 11.12 21.64
C LYS A 141 -25.11 12.05 22.57
N GLN A 142 -23.94 12.54 22.15
CA GLN A 142 -23.13 13.45 22.97
C GLN A 142 -23.80 14.79 23.19
N TRP A 143 -24.54 15.31 22.21
CA TRP A 143 -25.12 16.65 22.27
C TRP A 143 -26.59 16.66 22.71
N SER A 144 -27.16 15.51 23.08
CA SER A 144 -28.56 15.39 23.52
C SER A 144 -29.57 15.99 22.53
N VAL A 145 -29.19 16.07 21.25
CA VAL A 145 -30.07 16.54 20.18
C VAL A 145 -31.02 15.39 19.90
N THR A 146 -32.18 15.43 20.56
CA THR A 146 -33.29 14.53 20.26
C THR A 146 -33.72 14.84 18.83
N ASP A 147 -33.78 13.82 17.98
CA ASP A 147 -34.19 13.98 16.58
C ASP A 147 -35.51 14.77 16.52
N ILE A 148 -35.49 15.93 15.83
CA ILE A 148 -36.69 16.71 15.47
C ILE A 148 -37.21 16.15 14.15
#